data_AF-A0A959Z7G5-F1
#
_entry.id   AF-A0A959Z7G5-F1
#
_cell.length_a   1.000
_cell.length_b   1.000
_cell.length_c   1.000
_cell.angle_alpha   90.00
_cell.angle_beta   90.00
_cell.angle_gamma   90.00
#
_symmetry.space_group_name_H-M   'P 1'
#
loop_
_entity.id
_entity.type
_entity.pdbx_description
1 polymer ?
#
loop_
_entity_poly.entity_id
_entity_poly.type
_entity_poly.pdbx_seq_one_letter_code
_entity_poly.pdbx_strand_id
1 'polypeptide(L)'
;SGHATFFFFFTAQQNLIDQIISLIQSRGAHGVNMDVEALPLSQSEKFNNFMVNLCTQMDAEFPDAEVSIAAPAVNWSNKFNIPLLKDYIDFFMVMAYDYYWGGSGEAGPVSPLYSMENYYDYSFSKTISYYQSQGVPDSMLLMGVPYYAYQWPTENQLAPSSTTGNGSAFTYANVMNNGSGFYSPENKHREPNSYAPYYAFQTSGWNQCFLDDKYSMGKKFDVVNYRNLGGIGIWALGYDNGYNDFWDLIGEKFTAGNDIMIADTIFDSGGPSWDYYNDESYVYTIKTPENTQVHLSFSYLETELDYDTLWIFDGIDTIAPLIGYFSGDSIPPLIIASGNALTLYFTSDAATTASGWRAVYDTLPVSGISEREPFQDLVVYPNPATNYITIYNPQFSSLKNVTGMLLDLSGQCLSEFNIPAFQSFVKLHISNIPHGTYFIQINSNKEDHLITKFVKQ
;
A
#
# COMPACT_ATOMS: atom_id res chain seq x y z
N SER A 1 25.07 -31.58 2.12
CA SER A 1 23.86 -31.10 2.82
C SER A 1 22.84 -32.23 2.85
N GLY A 2 21.87 -32.19 3.77
CA GLY A 2 20.76 -33.16 3.81
C GLY A 2 19.93 -33.19 2.51
N HIS A 3 19.86 -32.06 1.79
CA HIS A 3 19.14 -31.97 0.50
C HIS A 3 19.61 -33.00 -0.53
N ALA A 4 20.92 -33.17 -0.71
CA ALA A 4 21.46 -34.09 -1.72
C ALA A 4 21.08 -35.54 -1.43
N THR A 5 21.07 -35.93 -0.14
CA THR A 5 20.62 -37.26 0.28
C THR A 5 19.13 -37.42 0.03
N PHE A 6 18.30 -36.45 0.46
CA PHE A 6 16.85 -36.52 0.30
C PHE A 6 16.42 -36.59 -1.18
N PHE A 7 16.82 -35.61 -1.99
CA PHE A 7 16.39 -35.49 -3.38
C PHE A 7 16.98 -36.57 -4.30
N PHE A 8 18.00 -37.32 -3.85
CA PHE A 8 18.54 -38.43 -4.63
C PHE A 8 17.72 -39.72 -4.48
N PHE A 9 17.11 -39.97 -3.32
CA PHE A 9 16.41 -41.22 -3.06
C PHE A 9 14.90 -41.07 -3.23
N PHE A 10 14.34 -41.71 -4.26
CA PHE A 10 12.90 -41.76 -4.50
C PHE A 10 12.12 -42.27 -3.28
N THR A 11 12.63 -43.28 -2.57
CA THR A 11 12.00 -43.82 -1.37
C THR A 11 11.91 -42.80 -0.24
N ALA A 12 12.88 -41.89 -0.11
CA ALA A 12 12.85 -40.83 0.88
C ALA A 12 11.81 -39.76 0.53
N GLN A 13 11.73 -39.38 -0.75
CA GLN A 13 10.74 -38.44 -1.26
C GLN A 13 9.32 -38.99 -1.10
N GLN A 14 9.07 -40.23 -1.53
CA GLN A 14 7.75 -40.86 -1.40
C GLN A 14 7.34 -41.00 0.07
N ASN A 15 8.27 -41.42 0.94
CA ASN A 15 7.97 -41.49 2.37
C ASN A 15 7.59 -40.12 2.97
N LEU A 16 8.16 -39.00 2.48
CA LEU A 16 7.73 -37.68 2.93
C LEU A 16 6.32 -37.36 2.43
N ILE A 17 6.02 -37.63 1.15
CA ILE A 17 4.68 -37.39 0.57
C ILE A 17 3.61 -38.19 1.32
N ASP A 18 3.85 -39.50 1.55
CA ASP A 18 2.93 -40.37 2.29
C ASP A 18 2.67 -39.84 3.71
N GLN A 19 3.72 -39.33 4.37
CA GLN A 19 3.59 -38.74 5.71
C GLN A 19 2.83 -37.41 5.70
N ILE A 20 3.04 -36.55 4.69
CA ILE A 20 2.28 -35.30 4.52
C ILE A 20 0.79 -35.63 4.37
N ILE A 21 0.44 -36.53 3.44
CA ILE A 21 -0.94 -36.97 3.19
C ILE A 21 -1.57 -37.53 4.49
N SER A 22 -0.84 -38.40 5.20
CA SER A 22 -1.31 -38.96 6.47
C SER A 22 -1.53 -37.90 7.55
N LEU A 23 -0.64 -36.90 7.64
CA LEU A 23 -0.75 -35.80 8.60
C LEU A 23 -1.92 -34.88 8.27
N ILE A 24 -2.14 -34.57 6.99
CA ILE A 24 -3.28 -33.78 6.54
C ILE A 24 -4.58 -34.46 6.93
N GLN A 25 -4.73 -35.74 6.62
CA GLN A 25 -5.92 -36.51 6.97
C GLN A 25 -6.14 -36.60 8.48
N SER A 26 -5.09 -36.92 9.24
CA SER A 26 -5.20 -37.15 10.69
C SER A 26 -5.43 -35.88 11.50
N ARG A 27 -4.97 -34.73 11.00
CA ARG A 27 -5.16 -33.42 11.65
C ARG A 27 -6.34 -32.63 11.10
N GLY A 28 -6.92 -33.06 9.98
CA GLY A 28 -7.92 -32.27 9.25
C GLY A 28 -7.33 -30.96 8.74
N ALA A 29 -6.08 -30.97 8.29
CA ALA A 29 -5.47 -29.79 7.67
C ALA A 29 -6.03 -29.59 6.24
N HIS A 30 -5.96 -28.36 5.74
CA HIS A 30 -6.44 -28.02 4.39
C HIS A 30 -5.32 -27.93 3.35
N GLY A 31 -4.10 -28.37 3.68
CA GLY A 31 -2.96 -28.18 2.80
C GLY A 31 -1.61 -28.34 3.46
N VAL A 32 -0.57 -28.00 2.71
CA VAL A 32 0.83 -28.00 3.15
C VAL A 32 1.59 -26.83 2.53
N ASN A 33 2.39 -26.15 3.35
CA ASN A 33 3.39 -25.18 2.88
C ASN A 33 4.79 -25.79 2.99
N MET A 34 5.51 -25.84 1.87
CA MET A 34 6.87 -26.37 1.80
C MET A 34 7.91 -25.25 1.91
N ASP A 35 8.65 -25.24 3.02
CA ASP A 35 9.75 -24.30 3.24
C ASP A 35 11.10 -25.00 3.06
N VAL A 36 11.74 -24.77 1.90
CA VAL A 36 13.00 -25.42 1.50
C VAL A 36 14.07 -24.37 1.22
N GLU A 37 14.78 -23.99 2.27
CA GLU A 37 15.86 -23.00 2.19
C GLU A 37 17.23 -23.60 1.91
N ALA A 38 18.21 -22.74 1.59
CA ALA A 38 19.60 -23.11 1.33
C ALA A 38 19.78 -24.20 0.25
N LEU A 39 18.83 -24.30 -0.69
CA LEU A 39 18.85 -25.27 -1.78
C LEU A 39 20.13 -25.09 -2.64
N PRO A 40 21.00 -26.12 -2.77
CA PRO A 40 22.13 -26.06 -3.67
C PRO A 40 21.66 -26.09 -5.13
N LEU A 41 22.33 -25.34 -6.02
CA LEU A 41 22.00 -25.31 -7.45
C LEU A 41 21.96 -26.71 -8.08
N SER A 42 22.86 -27.62 -7.66
CA SER A 42 22.90 -29.01 -8.13
C SER A 42 21.66 -29.85 -7.80
N GLN A 43 20.78 -29.36 -6.92
CA GLN A 43 19.53 -30.03 -6.56
C GLN A 43 18.29 -29.32 -7.12
N SER A 44 18.44 -28.21 -7.87
CA SER A 44 17.33 -27.44 -8.44
C SER A 44 16.33 -28.34 -9.19
N GLU A 45 16.77 -29.05 -10.23
CA GLU A 45 15.90 -29.91 -11.04
C GLU A 45 15.14 -30.95 -10.19
N LYS A 46 15.83 -31.59 -9.24
CA LYS A 46 15.24 -32.63 -8.39
C LYS A 46 14.23 -32.05 -7.40
N PHE A 47 14.48 -30.87 -6.85
CA PHE A 47 13.52 -30.18 -6.01
C PHE A 47 12.24 -29.84 -6.78
N ASN A 48 12.38 -29.28 -7.98
CA ASN A 48 11.21 -28.94 -8.80
C ASN A 48 10.41 -30.20 -9.21
N ASN A 49 11.09 -31.28 -9.60
CA ASN A 49 10.43 -32.57 -9.88
C ASN A 49 9.75 -33.18 -8.64
N PHE A 50 10.35 -33.03 -7.47
CA PHE A 50 9.74 -33.44 -6.21
C PHE A 50 8.46 -32.65 -5.92
N MET A 51 8.48 -31.33 -6.09
CA MET A 51 7.29 -30.48 -5.90
C MET A 51 6.16 -30.87 -6.86
N VAL A 52 6.46 -31.08 -8.14
CA VAL A 52 5.47 -31.57 -9.12
C VAL A 52 4.84 -32.89 -8.67
N ASN A 53 5.65 -33.84 -8.19
CA ASN A 53 5.18 -35.13 -7.69
C ASN A 53 4.33 -34.98 -6.41
N LEU A 54 4.74 -34.12 -5.48
CA LEU A 54 3.97 -33.81 -4.28
C LEU A 54 2.58 -33.25 -4.64
N CYS A 55 2.52 -32.22 -5.48
CA CYS A 55 1.25 -31.60 -5.88
C CYS A 55 0.34 -32.60 -6.59
N THR A 56 0.89 -33.36 -7.54
CA THR A 56 0.11 -34.39 -8.28
C THR A 56 -0.53 -35.43 -7.35
N GLN A 57 0.19 -35.88 -6.31
CA GLN A 57 -0.34 -36.86 -5.36
C GLN A 57 -1.29 -36.22 -4.34
N MET A 58 -1.02 -34.99 -3.94
CA MET A 58 -1.92 -34.20 -3.10
C MET A 58 -3.27 -33.99 -3.78
N ASP A 59 -3.29 -33.53 -5.04
CA ASP A 59 -4.52 -33.32 -5.82
C ASP A 59 -5.32 -34.61 -6.00
N ALA A 60 -4.63 -35.75 -6.14
CA ALA A 60 -5.28 -37.05 -6.31
C ALA A 60 -5.99 -37.53 -5.03
N GLU A 61 -5.41 -37.27 -3.86
CA GLU A 61 -5.96 -37.71 -2.56
C GLU A 61 -6.89 -36.65 -1.93
N PHE A 62 -6.55 -35.37 -2.07
CA PHE A 62 -7.27 -34.22 -1.51
C PHE A 62 -7.39 -33.10 -2.56
N PRO A 63 -8.35 -33.16 -3.50
CA PRO A 63 -8.49 -32.17 -4.57
C PRO A 63 -8.73 -30.73 -4.10
N ASP A 64 -9.19 -30.54 -2.86
CA ASP A 64 -9.45 -29.23 -2.25
C ASP A 64 -8.29 -28.78 -1.33
N ALA A 65 -7.19 -29.54 -1.24
CA ALA A 65 -6.07 -29.18 -0.39
C ALA A 65 -5.08 -28.27 -1.11
N GLU A 66 -4.64 -27.22 -0.44
CA GLU A 66 -3.70 -26.24 -0.99
C GLU A 66 -2.25 -26.71 -0.79
N VAL A 67 -1.43 -26.59 -1.83
CA VAL A 67 0.01 -26.76 -1.77
C VAL A 67 0.70 -25.44 -2.09
N SER A 68 1.44 -24.91 -1.12
CA SER A 68 2.21 -23.69 -1.27
C SER A 68 3.69 -23.90 -0.99
N ILE A 69 4.52 -22.94 -1.38
CA ILE A 69 5.94 -22.91 -1.03
C ILE A 69 6.31 -21.60 -0.36
N ALA A 70 7.26 -21.64 0.59
CA ALA A 70 8.01 -20.46 0.99
C ALA A 70 9.02 -20.14 -0.13
N ALA A 71 8.63 -19.22 -1.01
CA ALA A 71 9.40 -18.85 -2.19
C ALA A 71 10.44 -17.76 -1.83
N PRO A 72 11.63 -17.76 -2.44
CA PRO A 72 12.65 -16.78 -2.09
C PRO A 72 12.28 -15.37 -2.57
N ALA A 73 12.61 -14.34 -1.78
CA ALA A 73 12.54 -12.93 -2.20
C ALA A 73 13.31 -12.68 -3.51
N VAL A 74 14.47 -13.35 -3.63
CA VAL A 74 15.33 -13.33 -4.81
C VAL A 74 15.71 -14.76 -5.17
N ASN A 75 15.30 -15.22 -6.34
CA ASN A 75 15.56 -16.58 -6.81
C ASN A 75 16.96 -16.72 -7.42
N TRP A 76 17.98 -16.62 -6.57
CA TRP A 76 19.37 -16.69 -6.97
C TRP A 76 19.70 -17.94 -7.80
N SER A 77 20.27 -17.71 -8.99
CA SER A 77 20.64 -18.78 -9.93
C SER A 77 19.46 -19.63 -10.42
N ASN A 78 18.23 -19.11 -10.35
CA ASN A 78 17.01 -19.77 -10.84
C ASN A 78 16.84 -21.19 -10.28
N LYS A 79 17.02 -21.36 -8.97
CA LYS A 79 16.93 -22.67 -8.29
C LYS A 79 15.50 -23.19 -8.22
N PHE A 80 14.54 -22.27 -8.06
CA PHE A 80 13.12 -22.56 -8.16
C PHE A 80 12.71 -22.32 -9.60
N ASN A 81 12.18 -23.34 -10.29
CA ASN A 81 11.71 -23.20 -11.66
C ASN A 81 10.28 -22.62 -11.63
N ILE A 82 10.17 -21.31 -11.42
CA ILE A 82 8.89 -20.62 -11.24
C ILE A 82 7.92 -20.86 -12.41
N PRO A 83 8.34 -20.76 -13.70
CA PRO A 83 7.43 -21.05 -14.82
C PRO A 83 6.88 -22.47 -14.85
N LEU A 84 7.60 -23.46 -14.28
CA LEU A 84 7.10 -24.82 -14.12
C LEU A 84 6.19 -24.95 -12.90
N LEU A 85 6.62 -24.44 -11.74
CA LEU A 85 5.94 -24.65 -10.48
C LEU A 85 4.55 -24.00 -10.44
N LYS A 86 4.37 -22.86 -11.11
CA LYS A 86 3.08 -22.14 -11.16
C LYS A 86 1.92 -22.96 -11.75
N ASP A 87 2.23 -24.01 -12.51
CA ASP A 87 1.21 -24.88 -13.11
C ASP A 87 0.77 -26.01 -12.14
N TYR A 88 1.37 -26.11 -10.95
CA TYR A 88 1.13 -27.20 -9.99
C TYR A 88 0.86 -26.73 -8.55
N ILE A 89 1.43 -25.61 -8.11
CA ILE A 89 1.22 -25.10 -6.75
C ILE A 89 0.09 -24.07 -6.74
N ASP A 90 -0.59 -23.91 -5.62
CA ASP A 90 -1.67 -22.92 -5.46
C ASP A 90 -1.12 -21.52 -5.15
N PHE A 91 -0.10 -21.44 -4.28
CA PHE A 91 0.45 -20.17 -3.83
C PHE A 91 1.97 -20.16 -3.73
N PHE A 92 2.56 -19.05 -4.17
CA PHE A 92 3.91 -18.65 -3.79
C PHE A 92 3.81 -17.74 -2.58
N MET A 93 4.13 -18.26 -1.39
CA MET A 93 4.35 -17.45 -0.19
C MET A 93 5.75 -16.88 -0.28
N VAL A 94 5.90 -15.72 -0.91
CA VAL A 94 7.19 -15.11 -1.17
C VAL A 94 7.72 -14.50 0.11
N MET A 95 8.88 -14.95 0.57
CA MET A 95 9.58 -14.39 1.73
C MET A 95 10.19 -13.03 1.39
N ALA A 96 9.36 -12.01 1.16
CA ALA A 96 9.73 -10.67 0.72
C ALA A 96 10.33 -9.83 1.86
N TYR A 97 11.36 -10.39 2.49
CA TYR A 97 12.15 -9.85 3.58
C TYR A 97 13.57 -10.41 3.52
N ASP A 98 14.43 -9.99 4.44
CA ASP A 98 15.87 -10.29 4.47
C ASP A 98 16.65 -9.83 3.22
N TYR A 99 16.18 -8.77 2.56
CA TYR A 99 16.96 -8.09 1.53
C TYR A 99 18.25 -7.50 2.14
N TYR A 100 18.13 -6.89 3.31
CA TYR A 100 19.24 -6.61 4.21
C TYR A 100 19.11 -7.53 5.44
N TRP A 101 20.13 -8.33 5.71
CA TRP A 101 20.13 -9.36 6.75
C TRP A 101 21.38 -9.26 7.63
N GLY A 102 21.49 -10.07 8.68
CA GLY A 102 22.55 -9.93 9.70
C GLY A 102 23.99 -9.91 9.15
N GLY A 103 24.25 -10.51 7.99
CA GLY A 103 25.56 -10.50 7.33
C GLY A 103 25.77 -9.42 6.27
N SER A 104 24.80 -8.51 6.07
CA SER A 104 24.95 -7.40 5.12
C SER A 104 26.09 -6.48 5.52
N GLY A 105 26.91 -6.08 4.53
CA GLY A 105 27.99 -5.11 4.72
C GLY A 105 27.49 -3.68 4.98
N GLU A 106 26.24 -3.41 4.65
CA GLU A 106 25.54 -2.16 4.91
C GLU A 106 24.27 -2.40 5.74
N ALA A 107 23.97 -1.50 6.67
CA ALA A 107 22.73 -1.53 7.43
C ALA A 107 21.60 -0.98 6.56
N GLY A 108 20.50 -1.72 6.49
CA GLY A 108 19.39 -1.34 5.64
C GLY A 108 18.07 -2.01 6.02
N PRO A 109 17.00 -1.65 5.29
CA PRO A 109 15.67 -2.16 5.57
C PRO A 109 15.54 -3.66 5.34
N VAL A 110 14.93 -4.37 6.29
CA VAL A 110 14.71 -5.83 6.17
C VAL A 110 13.81 -6.15 4.98
N SER A 111 12.80 -5.31 4.72
CA SER A 111 11.82 -5.44 3.64
C SER A 111 11.52 -4.05 3.08
N PRO A 112 12.39 -3.46 2.24
CA PRO A 112 12.11 -2.17 1.62
C PRO A 112 10.96 -2.28 0.62
N LEU A 113 10.01 -1.33 0.61
CA LEU A 113 9.01 -1.31 -0.46
C LEU A 113 9.67 -1.03 -1.83
N TYR A 114 10.52 -0.01 -1.84
CA TYR A 114 11.37 0.40 -2.96
C TYR A 114 12.83 0.44 -2.53
N SER A 115 13.76 0.38 -3.47
CA SER A 115 15.19 0.30 -3.17
C SER A 115 15.72 1.58 -2.52
N MET A 116 16.46 1.41 -1.41
CA MET A 116 17.05 2.51 -0.64
C MET A 116 18.13 3.25 -1.45
N GLU A 117 18.91 2.50 -2.23
CA GLU A 117 20.13 2.98 -2.89
C GLU A 117 20.08 2.70 -4.38
N ASN A 118 20.83 3.49 -5.17
CA ASN A 118 20.89 3.37 -6.64
C ASN A 118 21.89 2.31 -7.16
N TYR A 119 22.45 1.47 -6.28
CA TYR A 119 23.34 0.36 -6.66
C TYR A 119 22.93 -1.00 -6.08
N TYR A 120 22.01 -1.02 -5.12
CA TYR A 120 21.47 -2.23 -4.53
C TYR A 120 19.96 -2.28 -4.73
N ASP A 121 19.55 -2.96 -5.79
CA ASP A 121 18.17 -2.99 -6.23
C ASP A 121 17.48 -4.32 -5.91
N TYR A 122 17.13 -4.50 -4.65
CA TYR A 122 16.28 -5.60 -4.22
C TYR A 122 15.25 -5.08 -3.23
N SER A 123 13.99 -5.19 -3.61
CA SER A 123 12.86 -4.60 -2.90
C SER A 123 11.62 -5.48 -3.04
N PHE A 124 10.65 -5.21 -2.17
CA PHE A 124 9.33 -5.85 -2.19
C PHE A 124 8.66 -5.65 -3.56
N SER A 125 8.71 -4.43 -4.10
CA SER A 125 8.13 -4.09 -5.41
C SER A 125 8.78 -4.86 -6.55
N LYS A 126 10.12 -4.88 -6.61
CA LYS A 126 10.88 -5.64 -7.61
C LYS A 126 10.58 -7.13 -7.58
N THR A 127 10.47 -7.69 -6.38
CA THR A 127 10.17 -9.11 -6.22
C THR A 127 8.81 -9.45 -6.83
N ILE A 128 7.77 -8.61 -6.65
CA ILE A 128 6.46 -8.82 -7.30
C ILE A 128 6.63 -8.89 -8.82
N SER A 129 7.30 -7.87 -9.39
CA SER A 129 7.51 -7.78 -10.84
C SER A 129 8.33 -8.95 -11.40
N TYR A 130 9.31 -9.46 -10.64
CA TYR A 130 10.04 -10.67 -11.02
C TYR A 130 9.12 -11.89 -11.15
N TYR A 131 8.26 -12.17 -10.16
CA TYR A 131 7.38 -13.34 -10.24
C TYR A 131 6.33 -13.19 -11.35
N GLN A 132 5.81 -11.99 -11.55
CA GLN A 132 4.88 -11.70 -12.65
C GLN A 132 5.55 -11.88 -14.03
N SER A 133 6.82 -11.49 -14.20
CA SER A 133 7.56 -11.73 -15.45
C SER A 133 7.85 -13.21 -15.71
N GLN A 134 7.81 -14.06 -14.66
CA GLN A 134 7.79 -15.52 -14.81
C GLN A 134 6.40 -16.08 -15.18
N GLY A 135 5.40 -15.21 -15.34
CA GLY A 135 4.02 -15.52 -15.70
C GLY A 135 3.19 -16.07 -14.55
N VAL A 136 3.56 -15.77 -13.29
CA VAL A 136 2.76 -16.12 -12.11
C VAL A 136 1.55 -15.19 -12.04
N PRO A 137 0.31 -15.71 -11.97
CA PRO A 137 -0.88 -14.90 -11.75
C PRO A 137 -0.84 -14.15 -10.42
N ASP A 138 -1.36 -12.92 -10.39
CA ASP A 138 -1.39 -12.05 -9.21
C ASP A 138 -2.03 -12.73 -7.99
N SER A 139 -3.13 -13.45 -8.22
CA SER A 139 -3.87 -14.17 -7.18
C SER A 139 -3.08 -15.31 -6.50
N MET A 140 -1.96 -15.75 -7.10
CA MET A 140 -1.09 -16.79 -6.53
C MET A 140 0.04 -16.23 -5.68
N LEU A 141 0.22 -14.90 -5.65
CA LEU A 141 1.31 -14.25 -4.92
C LEU A 141 0.84 -13.83 -3.51
N LEU A 142 1.37 -14.52 -2.50
CA LEU A 142 1.23 -14.13 -1.09
C LEU A 142 2.54 -13.49 -0.65
N MET A 143 2.53 -12.18 -0.43
CA MET A 143 3.74 -11.43 -0.14
C MET A 143 4.05 -11.44 1.37
N GLY A 144 5.13 -12.13 1.74
CA GLY A 144 5.62 -12.25 3.11
C GLY A 144 6.15 -10.92 3.66
N VAL A 145 5.73 -10.56 4.87
CA VAL A 145 6.20 -9.37 5.60
C VAL A 145 6.84 -9.72 6.95
N PRO A 146 7.92 -9.03 7.36
CA PRO A 146 8.64 -9.33 8.58
C PRO A 146 8.05 -8.59 9.78
N TYR A 147 7.81 -9.31 10.88
CA TYR A 147 7.50 -8.76 12.20
C TYR A 147 8.76 -8.73 13.08
N TYR A 148 9.89 -8.37 12.48
CA TYR A 148 11.16 -8.26 13.17
C TYR A 148 12.03 -7.19 12.50
N ALA A 149 13.01 -6.74 13.26
CA ALA A 149 14.04 -5.82 12.88
C ALA A 149 15.37 -6.54 12.71
N TYR A 150 16.28 -5.87 12.02
CA TYR A 150 17.71 -6.06 12.25
C TYR A 150 18.32 -4.78 12.82
N GLN A 151 19.27 -4.96 13.73
CA GLN A 151 20.10 -3.89 14.27
C GLN A 151 21.57 -4.19 14.01
N TRP A 152 22.28 -3.21 13.46
CA TRP A 152 23.72 -3.29 13.19
C TRP A 152 24.48 -2.21 13.95
N PRO A 153 25.73 -2.47 14.35
CA PRO A 153 26.69 -1.42 14.61
C PRO A 153 27.13 -0.80 13.28
N THR A 154 27.13 0.53 13.19
CA THR A 154 27.36 1.29 11.95
C THR A 154 28.44 2.35 12.11
N GLU A 155 28.97 2.83 10.99
CA GLU A 155 29.91 3.96 10.99
C GLU A 155 29.23 5.29 11.33
N ASN A 156 27.99 5.49 10.87
CA ASN A 156 27.26 6.75 10.98
C ASN A 156 25.83 6.56 11.48
N GLN A 157 25.19 7.68 11.86
CA GLN A 157 23.79 7.70 12.30
C GLN A 157 22.78 7.66 11.14
N LEU A 158 23.14 8.20 9.97
CA LEU A 158 22.22 8.32 8.82
C LEU A 158 22.34 7.11 7.91
N ALA A 159 21.21 6.64 7.40
CA ALA A 159 21.17 5.63 6.35
C ALA A 159 21.37 6.29 4.97
N PRO A 160 22.05 5.63 4.01
CA PRO A 160 22.75 4.34 4.16
C PRO A 160 24.04 4.46 5.00
N SER A 161 24.44 3.38 5.68
CA SER A 161 25.71 3.32 6.42
C SER A 161 26.32 1.93 6.43
N SER A 162 27.61 1.85 6.12
CA SER A 162 28.44 0.67 6.30
C SER A 162 28.32 0.11 7.72
N THR A 163 28.24 -1.21 7.81
CA THR A 163 28.27 -1.95 9.08
C THR A 163 29.70 -2.10 9.56
N THR A 164 29.89 -2.05 10.89
CA THR A 164 31.19 -2.32 11.53
C THR A 164 31.24 -3.70 12.17
N GLY A 165 30.18 -4.49 12.02
CA GLY A 165 30.00 -5.84 12.54
C GLY A 165 28.65 -6.43 12.15
N ASN A 166 28.41 -7.69 12.51
CA ASN A 166 27.18 -8.39 12.16
C ASN A 166 25.96 -7.77 12.83
N GLY A 167 24.84 -7.80 12.11
CA GLY A 167 23.53 -7.44 12.62
C GLY A 167 22.92 -8.52 13.51
N SER A 168 22.04 -8.09 14.41
CA SER A 168 21.26 -8.95 15.29
C SER A 168 19.77 -8.76 15.01
N ALA A 169 19.03 -9.86 14.92
CA ALA A 169 17.58 -9.82 14.73
C ALA A 169 16.86 -9.55 16.06
N PHE A 170 15.83 -8.71 16.04
CA PHE A 170 14.96 -8.42 17.17
C PHE A 170 13.51 -8.52 16.73
N THR A 171 12.65 -9.19 17.49
CA THR A 171 11.22 -9.21 17.15
C THR A 171 10.62 -7.80 17.23
N TYR A 172 9.49 -7.57 16.54
CA TYR A 172 8.74 -6.32 16.63
C TYR A 172 8.51 -5.93 18.10
N ALA A 173 8.02 -6.87 18.91
CA ALA A 173 7.81 -6.67 20.34
C ALA A 173 9.09 -6.35 21.11
N ASN A 174 10.25 -6.90 20.76
CA ASN A 174 11.51 -6.56 21.44
C ASN A 174 11.86 -5.09 21.27
N VAL A 175 11.72 -4.56 20.06
CA VAL A 175 11.97 -3.14 19.77
C VAL A 175 10.89 -2.26 20.40
N MET A 176 9.61 -2.62 20.27
CA MET A 176 8.49 -1.83 20.80
C MET A 176 8.42 -1.79 22.32
N ASN A 177 8.79 -2.87 23.01
CA ASN A 177 8.93 -2.88 24.47
C ASN A 177 10.05 -1.96 24.94
N ASN A 178 11.05 -1.71 24.08
CA ASN A 178 12.19 -0.84 24.34
C ASN A 178 12.88 -1.10 25.69
N GLY A 179 13.10 -2.38 26.03
CA GLY A 179 13.75 -2.76 27.29
C GLY A 179 15.18 -2.22 27.44
N SER A 180 15.83 -1.88 26.32
CA SER A 180 17.16 -1.24 26.28
C SER A 180 17.12 0.27 26.56
N GLY A 181 15.98 0.93 26.34
CA GLY A 181 15.83 2.38 26.41
C GLY A 181 16.37 3.14 25.19
N PHE A 182 16.77 2.45 24.12
CA PHE A 182 17.40 3.07 22.95
C PHE A 182 16.45 3.46 21.82
N TYR A 183 15.21 2.97 21.80
CA TYR A 183 14.25 3.26 20.72
C TYR A 183 13.30 4.38 21.14
N SER A 184 13.43 5.57 20.56
CA SER A 184 12.57 6.71 20.91
C SER A 184 12.12 7.47 19.66
N PRO A 185 11.04 8.28 19.75
CA PRO A 185 10.61 9.10 18.61
C PRO A 185 11.69 10.07 18.11
N GLU A 186 12.54 10.58 19.00
CA GLU A 186 13.57 11.59 18.69
C GLU A 186 14.71 11.04 17.83
N ASN A 187 14.96 9.73 17.91
CA ASN A 187 16.01 9.07 17.15
C ASN A 187 15.48 8.12 16.08
N LYS A 188 14.16 8.19 15.84
CA LYS A 188 13.50 7.52 14.72
C LYS A 188 13.60 8.39 13.48
N HIS A 189 14.09 7.78 12.41
CA HIS A 189 14.25 8.38 11.10
C HIS A 189 13.47 7.56 10.07
N ARG A 190 13.32 8.12 8.87
CA ARG A 190 12.79 7.41 7.70
C ARG A 190 13.74 7.63 6.55
N GLU A 191 14.12 6.55 5.89
CA GLU A 191 14.88 6.62 4.66
C GLU A 191 13.93 7.03 3.51
N PRO A 192 14.23 8.12 2.78
CA PRO A 192 13.27 8.74 1.87
C PRO A 192 12.92 7.92 0.63
N ASN A 193 13.80 7.04 0.13
CA ASN A 193 13.57 6.29 -1.10
C ASN A 193 12.74 5.03 -0.86
N SER A 194 13.13 4.23 0.14
CA SER A 194 12.47 2.97 0.52
C SER A 194 11.27 3.16 1.44
N TYR A 195 11.10 4.36 2.00
CA TYR A 195 10.18 4.70 3.08
C TYR A 195 10.40 3.93 4.38
N ALA A 196 11.51 3.22 4.50
CA ALA A 196 11.76 2.38 5.64
C ALA A 196 12.15 3.19 6.88
N PRO A 197 11.45 2.98 8.01
CA PRO A 197 11.82 3.59 9.27
C PRO A 197 12.99 2.86 9.93
N TYR A 198 13.83 3.62 10.63
CA TYR A 198 14.93 3.09 11.43
C TYR A 198 15.19 3.96 12.65
N TYR A 199 15.73 3.35 13.70
CA TYR A 199 16.27 4.07 14.86
C TYR A 199 17.78 4.19 14.72
N ALA A 200 18.33 5.36 15.05
CA ALA A 200 19.78 5.58 15.07
C ALA A 200 20.25 6.07 16.45
N PHE A 201 21.14 5.34 17.11
CA PHE A 201 21.55 5.68 18.48
C PHE A 201 22.99 5.26 18.78
N GLN A 202 23.54 5.82 19.85
CA GLN A 202 24.87 5.49 20.32
C GLN A 202 24.84 4.50 21.50
N THR A 203 25.76 3.55 21.45
CA THR A 203 26.18 2.74 22.59
C THR A 203 27.68 2.95 22.83
N SER A 204 28.54 2.03 22.40
CA SER A 204 29.99 2.23 22.25
C SER A 204 30.37 2.82 20.87
N GLY A 205 29.41 2.88 19.95
CA GLY A 205 29.48 3.44 18.60
C GLY A 205 28.07 3.64 18.06
N TRP A 206 27.94 4.05 16.80
CA TRP A 206 26.63 4.18 16.16
C TRP A 206 25.99 2.80 15.94
N ASN A 207 24.66 2.77 16.06
CA ASN A 207 23.83 1.63 15.74
C ASN A 207 22.64 2.13 14.92
N GLN A 208 22.23 1.32 13.95
CA GLN A 208 20.98 1.49 13.22
C GLN A 208 20.12 0.26 13.37
N CYS A 209 18.84 0.44 13.69
CA CYS A 209 17.85 -0.62 13.80
C CYS A 209 16.68 -0.34 12.86
N PHE A 210 16.56 -1.13 11.79
CA PHE A 210 15.48 -1.02 10.81
C PHE A 210 14.32 -1.92 11.20
N LEU A 211 13.15 -1.33 11.41
CA LEU A 211 11.91 -2.04 11.78
C LEU A 211 10.74 -1.32 11.14
N ASP A 212 9.95 -2.00 10.31
CA ASP A 212 8.72 -1.44 9.75
C ASP A 212 7.81 -0.81 10.82
N ASP A 213 7.16 0.29 10.47
CA ASP A 213 6.10 0.89 11.27
C ASP A 213 4.77 0.86 10.52
N LYS A 214 3.70 1.39 11.13
CA LYS A 214 2.38 1.36 10.51
C LYS A 214 2.37 1.96 9.10
N TYR A 215 3.15 3.02 8.87
CA TYR A 215 3.19 3.67 7.56
C TYR A 215 3.87 2.78 6.52
N SER A 216 5.09 2.28 6.78
CA SER A 216 5.81 1.47 5.79
C SER A 216 5.17 0.11 5.55
N MET A 217 4.59 -0.51 6.59
CA MET A 217 3.82 -1.74 6.45
C MET A 217 2.52 -1.51 5.67
N GLY A 218 1.79 -0.44 6.00
CA GLY A 218 0.56 -0.07 5.30
C GLY A 218 0.79 0.15 3.80
N LYS A 219 1.90 0.79 3.42
CA LYS A 219 2.28 0.99 2.02
C LYS A 219 2.50 -0.31 1.25
N LYS A 220 3.01 -1.37 1.90
CA LYS A 220 3.13 -2.70 1.27
C LYS A 220 1.76 -3.33 1.07
N PHE A 221 0.88 -3.22 2.07
CA PHE A 221 -0.50 -3.73 1.98
C PHE A 221 -1.29 -3.00 0.88
N ASP A 222 -1.07 -1.69 0.75
CA ASP A 222 -1.62 -0.89 -0.34
C ASP A 222 -1.19 -1.45 -1.69
N VAL A 223 0.10 -1.74 -1.91
CA VAL A 223 0.57 -2.35 -3.16
C VAL A 223 -0.03 -3.74 -3.41
N VAL A 224 -0.18 -4.57 -2.37
CA VAL A 224 -0.88 -5.87 -2.47
C VAL A 224 -2.31 -5.67 -3.00
N ASN A 225 -3.04 -4.69 -2.46
CA ASN A 225 -4.41 -4.39 -2.89
C ASN A 225 -4.46 -3.77 -4.29
N TYR A 226 -3.66 -2.75 -4.55
CA TYR A 226 -3.66 -2.04 -5.81
C TYR A 226 -3.29 -2.96 -6.98
N ARG A 227 -2.32 -3.85 -6.78
CA ARG A 227 -1.92 -4.85 -7.78
C ARG A 227 -2.75 -6.13 -7.73
N ASN A 228 -3.81 -6.16 -6.91
CA ASN A 228 -4.73 -7.30 -6.79
C ASN A 228 -4.03 -8.65 -6.54
N LEU A 229 -2.99 -8.63 -5.71
CA LEU A 229 -2.23 -9.82 -5.35
C LEU A 229 -3.04 -10.73 -4.41
N GLY A 230 -2.68 -12.01 -4.33
CA GLY A 230 -3.37 -13.01 -3.51
C GLY A 230 -3.43 -12.70 -2.01
N GLY A 231 -2.49 -11.91 -1.49
CA GLY A 231 -2.50 -11.44 -0.10
C GLY A 231 -1.12 -11.32 0.51
N ILE A 232 -1.04 -11.54 1.83
CA ILE A 232 0.20 -11.45 2.60
C ILE A 232 0.50 -12.72 3.40
N GLY A 233 1.78 -12.95 3.68
CA GLY A 233 2.26 -13.88 4.72
C GLY A 233 2.96 -13.10 5.84
N ILE A 234 3.01 -13.63 7.06
CA ILE A 234 3.63 -12.94 8.21
C ILE A 234 4.74 -13.81 8.81
N TRP A 235 5.95 -13.26 8.92
CA TRP A 235 7.05 -13.90 9.67
C TRP A 235 7.43 -13.09 10.92
N ALA A 236 7.07 -13.51 12.13
CA ALA A 236 6.19 -14.63 12.42
C ALA A 236 5.12 -14.26 13.43
N LEU A 237 4.01 -15.00 13.36
CA LEU A 237 2.93 -14.91 14.33
C LEU A 237 3.48 -14.97 15.76
N GLY A 238 3.14 -13.99 16.59
CA GLY A 238 3.60 -13.88 17.98
C GLY A 238 4.83 -12.99 18.17
N TYR A 239 5.53 -12.56 17.11
CA TYR A 239 6.62 -11.59 17.23
C TYR A 239 6.15 -10.18 17.60
N ASP A 240 4.87 -9.90 17.36
CA ASP A 240 4.13 -8.73 17.82
C ASP A 240 3.78 -8.79 19.31
N ASN A 241 3.68 -9.98 19.93
CA ASN A 241 3.43 -10.18 21.37
C ASN A 241 2.37 -9.25 21.99
N GLY A 242 1.21 -9.10 21.33
CA GLY A 242 0.08 -8.31 21.82
C GLY A 242 0.07 -6.83 21.42
N TYR A 243 1.07 -6.36 20.67
CA TYR A 243 0.97 -5.09 19.95
C TYR A 243 0.06 -5.26 18.73
N ASN A 244 -1.03 -4.50 18.68
CA ASN A 244 -2.05 -4.66 17.63
C ASN A 244 -1.76 -3.84 16.37
N ASP A 245 -0.66 -3.08 16.32
CA ASP A 245 -0.42 -2.10 15.27
C ASP A 245 -0.60 -2.64 13.85
N PHE A 246 -0.06 -3.83 13.58
CA PHE A 246 -0.17 -4.47 12.28
C PHE A 246 -1.43 -5.31 12.10
N TRP A 247 -2.04 -5.80 13.20
CA TRP A 247 -3.35 -6.45 13.16
C TRP A 247 -4.47 -5.47 12.80
N ASP A 248 -4.42 -4.28 13.41
CA ASP A 248 -5.32 -3.17 13.09
C ASP A 248 -5.18 -2.81 11.62
N LEU A 249 -3.94 -2.69 11.10
CA LEU A 249 -3.69 -2.44 9.68
C LEU A 249 -4.22 -3.55 8.76
N ILE A 250 -4.12 -4.82 9.15
CA ILE A 250 -4.73 -5.91 8.37
C ILE A 250 -6.25 -5.73 8.31
N GLY A 251 -6.86 -5.38 9.44
CA GLY A 251 -8.28 -5.02 9.51
C GLY A 251 -8.61 -3.84 8.59
N GLU A 252 -7.84 -2.76 8.65
CA GLU A 252 -8.03 -1.55 7.85
C GLU A 252 -7.87 -1.82 6.34
N LYS A 253 -6.83 -2.56 5.95
CA LYS A 253 -6.44 -2.69 4.53
C LYS A 253 -7.10 -3.87 3.81
N PHE A 254 -7.41 -4.97 4.50
CA PHE A 254 -7.90 -6.19 3.85
C PHE A 254 -9.35 -6.55 4.18
N THR A 255 -10.05 -5.77 5.02
CA THR A 255 -11.47 -5.98 5.29
C THR A 255 -12.34 -4.89 4.65
N ALA A 256 -13.54 -5.28 4.22
CA ALA A 256 -14.47 -4.34 3.61
C ALA A 256 -14.96 -3.31 4.65
N GLY A 257 -14.74 -2.02 4.38
CA GLY A 257 -15.40 -0.92 5.09
C GLY A 257 -14.56 -0.04 6.01
N ASN A 258 -13.23 -0.15 6.02
CA ASN A 258 -12.35 0.71 6.83
C ASN A 258 -11.30 1.44 5.97
N ASP A 259 -11.00 2.68 6.36
CA ASP A 259 -9.97 3.61 5.88
C ASP A 259 -9.50 3.42 4.43
N ILE A 260 -10.43 3.68 3.51
CA ILE A 260 -10.12 3.76 2.10
C ILE A 260 -9.35 5.06 1.84
N MET A 261 -8.15 4.92 1.29
CA MET A 261 -7.26 6.03 0.97
C MET A 261 -7.97 7.02 0.04
N ILE A 262 -8.12 8.26 0.50
CA ILE A 262 -8.74 9.35 -0.26
C ILE A 262 -7.73 10.14 -1.07
N ALA A 263 -6.43 9.94 -0.82
CA ALA A 263 -5.34 10.49 -1.61
C ALA A 263 -4.06 9.68 -1.35
N ASP A 264 -3.23 9.53 -2.38
CA ASP A 264 -1.89 8.98 -2.23
C ASP A 264 -0.93 9.39 -3.36
N THR A 265 0.36 9.20 -3.12
CA THR A 265 1.37 9.10 -4.18
C THR A 265 1.66 7.65 -4.50
N ILE A 266 1.60 7.32 -5.79
CA ILE A 266 1.85 6.00 -6.34
C ILE A 266 2.98 6.08 -7.38
N PHE A 267 3.72 4.99 -7.50
CA PHE A 267 4.85 4.86 -8.42
C PHE A 267 4.72 3.56 -9.20
N ASP A 268 5.46 3.48 -10.29
CA ASP A 268 5.79 2.20 -10.92
C ASP A 268 6.64 1.31 -9.99
N SER A 269 7.14 0.21 -10.54
CA SER A 269 7.86 -0.83 -9.81
C SER A 269 9.21 -0.39 -9.25
N GLY A 270 9.89 0.55 -9.90
CA GLY A 270 11.18 1.12 -9.50
C GLY A 270 11.06 2.13 -8.34
N GLY A 271 9.87 2.69 -8.14
CA GLY A 271 9.63 3.64 -7.08
C GLY A 271 10.30 5.00 -7.32
N PRO A 272 10.68 5.73 -6.25
CA PRO A 272 11.17 7.11 -6.41
C PRO A 272 12.63 7.22 -6.90
N SER A 273 13.38 6.13 -6.95
CA SER A 273 14.85 6.16 -7.07
C SER A 273 15.44 5.20 -8.11
N TRP A 274 14.61 4.36 -8.74
CA TRP A 274 15.02 3.41 -9.77
C TRP A 274 14.11 3.47 -10.98
N ASP A 275 14.67 3.00 -12.09
CA ASP A 275 13.88 2.73 -13.28
C ASP A 275 12.92 1.55 -13.05
N TYR A 276 11.82 1.53 -13.81
CA TYR A 276 10.96 0.35 -13.90
C TYR A 276 11.71 -0.85 -14.50
N TYR A 277 11.11 -2.03 -14.49
CA TYR A 277 11.78 -3.26 -14.95
C TYR A 277 11.32 -3.67 -16.35
N ASN A 278 12.14 -4.46 -17.04
CA ASN A 278 11.73 -5.13 -18.28
C ASN A 278 10.68 -6.21 -18.03
N ASP A 279 9.95 -6.58 -19.08
CA ASP A 279 8.98 -7.67 -19.12
C ASP A 279 7.86 -7.51 -18.06
N GLU A 280 7.54 -6.27 -17.71
CA GLU A 280 6.45 -5.99 -16.77
C GLU A 280 5.10 -5.99 -17.48
N SER A 281 4.11 -6.53 -16.79
CA SER A 281 2.70 -6.43 -17.19
C SER A 281 1.89 -6.54 -15.91
N TYR A 282 1.39 -5.40 -15.43
CA TYR A 282 0.62 -5.37 -14.19
C TYR A 282 -0.48 -4.33 -14.22
N VAL A 283 -1.54 -4.63 -13.48
CA VAL A 283 -2.67 -3.74 -13.24
C VAL A 283 -2.49 -3.06 -11.89
N TYR A 284 -2.91 -1.81 -11.80
CA TYR A 284 -2.94 -1.02 -10.58
C TYR A 284 -4.32 -0.37 -10.47
N THR A 285 -5.19 -0.87 -9.61
CA THR A 285 -6.57 -0.36 -9.44
C THR A 285 -6.66 0.53 -8.21
N ILE A 286 -6.91 1.81 -8.45
CA ILE A 286 -7.27 2.79 -7.41
C ILE A 286 -8.77 2.67 -7.20
N LYS A 287 -9.18 2.26 -6.00
CA LYS A 287 -10.60 2.21 -5.62
C LYS A 287 -10.80 2.98 -4.32
N THR A 288 -11.70 3.95 -4.35
CA THR A 288 -11.96 4.89 -3.27
C THR A 288 -13.39 4.70 -2.71
N PRO A 289 -13.81 5.35 -1.61
CA PRO A 289 -15.17 5.17 -1.08
C PRO A 289 -16.27 5.39 -2.11
N GLU A 290 -17.47 4.84 -1.88
CA GLU A 290 -18.61 5.20 -2.72
C GLU A 290 -18.90 6.72 -2.65
N ASN A 291 -19.43 7.28 -3.73
CA ASN A 291 -19.74 8.71 -3.86
C ASN A 291 -18.51 9.65 -3.80
N THR A 292 -17.33 9.16 -4.14
CA THR A 292 -16.15 9.98 -4.45
C THR A 292 -15.83 9.92 -5.94
N GLN A 293 -15.06 10.91 -6.39
CA GLN A 293 -14.50 10.99 -7.73
C GLN A 293 -12.98 10.97 -7.63
N VAL A 294 -12.33 10.05 -8.32
CA VAL A 294 -10.85 9.97 -8.34
C VAL A 294 -10.30 10.99 -9.32
N HIS A 295 -9.35 11.80 -8.86
CA HIS A 295 -8.58 12.73 -9.67
C HIS A 295 -7.14 12.24 -9.67
N LEU A 296 -6.54 12.07 -10.85
CA LEU A 296 -5.20 11.53 -11.02
C LEU A 296 -4.34 12.52 -11.80
N SER A 297 -3.18 12.86 -11.23
CA SER A 297 -2.20 13.75 -11.83
C SER A 297 -0.81 13.12 -11.81
N PHE A 298 -0.02 13.39 -12.85
CA PHE A 298 1.35 12.88 -12.95
C PHE A 298 2.34 13.98 -12.62
N SER A 299 3.30 13.67 -11.75
CA SER A 299 4.44 14.56 -11.48
C SER A 299 5.53 14.40 -12.54
N TYR A 300 5.71 13.17 -13.02
CA TYR A 300 6.54 12.83 -14.17
C TYR A 300 6.03 11.53 -14.80
N LEU A 301 6.37 11.35 -16.07
CA LEU A 301 6.24 10.12 -16.85
C LEU A 301 7.45 10.09 -17.79
N GLU A 302 8.21 9.01 -17.79
CA GLU A 302 9.40 8.78 -18.62
C GLU A 302 9.50 7.27 -18.89
N THR A 303 9.13 6.86 -20.09
CA THR A 303 9.04 5.46 -20.54
C THR A 303 9.69 5.33 -21.92
N GLU A 304 10.04 4.12 -22.35
CA GLU A 304 10.49 3.92 -23.73
C GLU A 304 9.36 4.25 -24.70
N LEU A 305 9.58 5.30 -25.50
CA LEU A 305 8.57 5.82 -26.42
C LEU A 305 8.10 4.74 -27.40
N ASP A 306 6.79 4.50 -27.42
CA ASP A 306 6.08 3.53 -28.27
C ASP A 306 6.29 2.03 -27.95
N TYR A 307 7.14 1.69 -26.97
CA TYR A 307 7.39 0.29 -26.55
C TYR A 307 6.81 0.01 -25.17
N ASP A 308 7.02 0.95 -24.25
CA ASP A 308 6.51 0.87 -22.88
C ASP A 308 5.35 1.84 -22.73
N THR A 309 4.25 1.37 -22.14
CA THR A 309 3.00 2.13 -22.20
C THR A 309 2.21 2.01 -20.90
N LEU A 310 1.65 3.13 -20.49
CA LEU A 310 0.69 3.26 -19.39
C LEU A 310 -0.70 3.51 -19.96
N TRP A 311 -1.61 2.56 -19.81
CA TRP A 311 -3.03 2.70 -20.13
C TRP A 311 -3.83 3.06 -18.89
N ILE A 312 -4.84 3.91 -19.07
CA ILE A 312 -5.70 4.38 -17.98
C ILE A 312 -7.16 4.17 -18.35
N PHE A 313 -7.88 3.46 -17.50
CA PHE A 313 -9.27 3.05 -17.67
C PHE A 313 -10.17 3.66 -16.59
N ASP A 314 -11.38 4.04 -16.98
CA ASP A 314 -12.39 4.66 -16.13
C ASP A 314 -13.26 3.60 -15.42
N GLY A 315 -12.68 2.91 -14.44
CA GLY A 315 -13.37 1.85 -13.70
C GLY A 315 -12.44 1.03 -12.81
N ILE A 316 -12.88 -0.19 -12.46
CA ILE A 316 -12.18 -1.08 -11.52
C ILE A 316 -11.24 -2.09 -12.20
N ASP A 317 -11.26 -2.15 -13.53
CA ASP A 317 -10.54 -3.15 -14.32
C ASP A 317 -10.21 -2.61 -15.73
N THR A 318 -9.53 -3.45 -16.52
CA THR A 318 -9.11 -3.14 -17.90
C THR A 318 -10.21 -3.37 -18.94
N ILE A 319 -11.43 -3.79 -18.55
CA ILE A 319 -12.59 -3.84 -19.45
C ILE A 319 -13.43 -2.56 -19.38
N ALA A 320 -13.16 -1.68 -18.41
CA ALA A 320 -13.76 -0.36 -18.31
C ALA A 320 -13.38 0.56 -19.49
N PRO A 321 -14.08 1.69 -19.70
CA PRO A 321 -13.76 2.61 -20.79
C PRO A 321 -12.33 3.14 -20.73
N LEU A 322 -11.57 3.02 -21.83
CA LEU A 322 -10.22 3.57 -21.94
C LEU A 322 -10.29 5.11 -21.98
N ILE A 323 -9.58 5.76 -21.05
CA ILE A 323 -9.39 7.22 -21.04
C ILE A 323 -8.28 7.61 -22.00
N GLY A 324 -7.15 6.89 -21.93
CA GLY A 324 -5.97 7.17 -22.74
C GLY A 324 -4.84 6.20 -22.49
N TYR A 325 -3.81 6.30 -23.32
CA TYR A 325 -2.57 5.57 -23.18
C TYR A 325 -1.40 6.53 -23.42
N PHE A 326 -0.31 6.32 -22.69
CA PHE A 326 0.80 7.25 -22.61
C PHE A 326 2.12 6.51 -22.69
N SER A 327 3.06 7.03 -23.47
CA SER A 327 4.43 6.55 -23.65
C SER A 327 5.37 7.74 -23.85
N GLY A 328 6.68 7.52 -23.70
CA GLY A 328 7.67 8.58 -23.75
C GLY A 328 7.69 9.43 -22.49
N ASP A 329 7.86 10.75 -22.65
CA ASP A 329 8.05 11.74 -21.58
C ASP A 329 6.89 12.76 -21.45
N SER A 330 5.81 12.54 -22.21
CA SER A 330 4.69 13.48 -22.27
C SER A 330 3.74 13.28 -21.10
N ILE A 331 3.78 14.23 -20.16
CA ILE A 331 2.94 14.21 -18.95
C ILE A 331 1.44 14.23 -19.34
N PRO A 332 0.64 13.25 -18.89
CA PRO A 332 -0.81 13.25 -19.09
C PRO A 332 -1.48 14.51 -18.50
N PRO A 333 -2.55 15.04 -19.11
CA PRO A 333 -3.37 16.06 -18.46
C PRO A 333 -4.03 15.49 -17.19
N LEU A 334 -4.62 16.36 -16.35
CA LEU A 334 -5.41 15.91 -15.20
C LEU A 334 -6.51 14.93 -15.66
N ILE A 335 -6.51 13.73 -15.08
CA ILE A 335 -7.49 12.69 -15.35
C ILE A 335 -8.53 12.72 -14.24
N ILE A 336 -9.80 12.77 -14.62
CA ILE A 336 -10.93 12.78 -13.71
C ILE A 336 -11.79 11.56 -14.06
N ALA A 337 -11.91 10.64 -13.10
CA ALA A 337 -12.75 9.46 -13.23
C ALA A 337 -14.24 9.85 -13.29
N SER A 338 -15.07 9.02 -13.91
CA SER A 338 -16.54 9.18 -13.83
C SER A 338 -17.09 8.75 -12.45
N GLY A 339 -16.33 7.97 -11.69
CA GLY A 339 -16.71 7.49 -10.37
C GLY A 339 -15.54 7.36 -9.40
N ASN A 340 -15.66 6.42 -8.47
CA ASN A 340 -14.72 6.22 -7.37
C ASN A 340 -13.56 5.27 -7.70
N ALA A 341 -13.34 4.94 -8.97
CA ALA A 341 -12.29 4.01 -9.38
C ALA A 341 -11.58 4.44 -10.66
N LEU A 342 -10.27 4.17 -10.71
CA LEU A 342 -9.44 4.22 -11.91
C LEU A 342 -8.54 3.00 -11.93
N THR A 343 -8.33 2.46 -13.13
CA THR A 343 -7.39 1.35 -13.33
C THR A 343 -6.28 1.77 -14.26
N LEU A 344 -5.05 1.63 -13.79
CA LEU A 344 -3.83 1.79 -14.57
C LEU A 344 -3.36 0.40 -15.00
N TYR A 345 -2.91 0.28 -16.24
CA TYR A 345 -2.24 -0.92 -16.73
C TYR A 345 -0.90 -0.48 -17.30
N PHE A 346 0.19 -1.06 -16.83
CA PHE A 346 1.53 -0.75 -17.30
C PHE A 346 2.14 -1.99 -17.95
N THR A 347 2.79 -1.79 -19.10
CA THR A 347 3.64 -2.82 -19.71
C THR A 347 4.98 -2.27 -20.11
N SER A 348 6.00 -3.11 -20.01
CA SER A 348 7.31 -2.88 -20.61
C SER A 348 7.76 -4.04 -21.48
N ASP A 349 8.65 -3.74 -22.43
CA ASP A 349 9.26 -4.74 -23.29
C ASP A 349 10.54 -5.36 -22.67
N ALA A 350 11.32 -6.11 -23.45
CA ALA A 350 12.49 -6.83 -22.96
C ALA A 350 13.75 -5.96 -22.79
N ALA A 351 13.70 -4.65 -23.06
CA ALA A 351 14.84 -3.74 -23.04
C ALA A 351 14.46 -2.31 -22.63
N THR A 352 15.46 -1.44 -22.54
CA THR A 352 15.33 0.02 -22.32
C THR A 352 14.36 0.44 -21.21
N THR A 353 14.86 0.50 -19.98
CA THR A 353 14.11 1.09 -18.86
C THR A 353 14.40 2.58 -18.72
N ALA A 354 13.51 3.29 -18.03
CA ALA A 354 13.68 4.69 -17.67
C ALA A 354 13.03 4.97 -16.31
N SER A 355 13.03 6.23 -15.86
CA SER A 355 12.60 6.61 -14.49
C SER A 355 11.11 6.32 -14.18
N GLY A 356 10.32 5.94 -15.18
CA GLY A 356 8.96 5.44 -15.02
C GLY A 356 7.96 6.54 -14.78
N TRP A 357 7.08 6.38 -13.79
CA TRP A 357 6.03 7.35 -13.53
C TRP A 357 5.78 7.53 -12.04
N ARG A 358 5.49 8.77 -11.67
CA ARG A 358 4.97 9.13 -10.35
C ARG A 358 3.64 9.84 -10.51
N ALA A 359 2.60 9.24 -9.97
CA ALA A 359 1.27 9.83 -9.96
C ALA A 359 0.84 10.16 -8.53
N VAL A 360 0.00 11.18 -8.42
CA VAL A 360 -0.70 11.55 -7.20
C VAL A 360 -2.18 11.47 -7.53
N TYR A 361 -2.91 10.69 -6.74
CA TYR A 361 -4.36 10.71 -6.79
C TYR A 361 -4.93 11.36 -5.53
N ASP A 362 -6.07 12.01 -5.70
CA ASP A 362 -6.93 12.43 -4.61
C ASP A 362 -8.38 12.16 -4.97
N THR A 363 -9.28 12.44 -4.03
CA THR A 363 -10.70 12.29 -4.21
C THR A 363 -11.45 13.52 -3.79
N LEU A 364 -12.46 13.85 -4.60
CA LEU A 364 -13.47 14.82 -4.23
C LEU A 364 -14.80 14.09 -3.98
N PRO A 365 -15.58 14.48 -2.96
CA PRO A 365 -16.94 13.98 -2.82
C PRO A 365 -17.77 14.33 -4.07
N VAL A 366 -18.52 13.36 -4.61
CA VAL A 366 -19.49 13.54 -5.72
C VAL A 366 -20.78 14.21 -5.21
N SER A 367 -20.85 14.53 -3.92
CA SER A 367 -21.94 15.30 -3.35
C SER A 367 -21.95 16.69 -4.00
N GLY A 368 -23.06 17.07 -4.66
CA GLY A 368 -23.29 18.42 -5.22
C GLY A 368 -23.35 19.54 -4.17
N ILE A 369 -22.76 19.32 -3.00
CA ILE A 369 -22.59 20.25 -1.90
C ILE A 369 -21.13 20.06 -1.45
N SER A 370 -20.23 20.85 -2.01
CA SER A 370 -18.84 20.87 -1.58
C SER A 370 -18.72 21.63 -0.25
N GLU A 371 -18.34 20.96 0.83
CA GLU A 371 -17.64 21.64 1.92
C GLU A 371 -16.20 21.86 1.49
N ARG A 372 -15.94 23.01 0.84
CA ARG A 372 -14.58 23.51 0.72
C ARG A 372 -14.20 24.11 2.08
N GLU A 373 -13.19 23.53 2.74
CA GLU A 373 -12.52 24.14 3.90
C GLU A 373 -12.28 25.64 3.66
N PRO A 374 -12.54 26.49 4.67
CA PRO A 374 -13.31 27.70 4.53
C PRO A 374 -12.65 28.63 3.53
N PHE A 375 -13.41 28.97 2.48
CA PHE A 375 -13.19 30.19 1.72
C PHE A 375 -12.90 31.32 2.71
N GLN A 376 -11.70 31.90 2.59
CA GLN A 376 -11.30 33.09 3.34
C GLN A 376 -12.49 34.07 3.31
N ASP A 377 -13.01 34.41 4.48
CA ASP A 377 -13.98 35.48 4.74
C ASP A 377 -15.48 35.13 4.93
N LEU A 378 -15.95 33.87 4.81
CA LEU A 378 -17.31 33.53 5.30
C LEU A 378 -17.30 33.33 6.82
N VAL A 379 -17.82 34.30 7.56
CA VAL A 379 -17.78 34.30 9.04
C VAL A 379 -19.20 34.36 9.60
N VAL A 380 -19.49 33.49 10.57
CA VAL A 380 -20.74 33.54 11.36
C VAL A 380 -20.43 33.97 12.79
N TYR A 381 -21.03 35.06 13.24
CA TYR A 381 -20.83 35.57 14.60
C TYR A 381 -22.09 36.25 15.17
N PRO A 382 -22.30 36.24 16.50
CA PRO A 382 -21.51 35.49 17.48
C PRO A 382 -21.65 33.98 17.27
N ASN A 383 -20.62 33.23 17.62
CA ASN A 383 -20.66 31.77 17.65
C ASN A 383 -19.86 31.32 18.89
N PRO A 384 -20.50 30.82 19.96
CA PRO A 384 -21.93 30.46 20.05
C PRO A 384 -22.90 31.65 20.04
N ALA A 385 -24.16 31.40 19.63
CA ALA A 385 -25.20 32.41 19.42
C ALA A 385 -26.46 32.13 20.24
N THR A 386 -27.12 33.17 20.76
CA THR A 386 -28.38 33.02 21.53
C THR A 386 -29.62 33.50 20.78
N ASN A 387 -29.60 34.69 20.19
CA ASN A 387 -30.80 35.32 19.61
C ASN A 387 -30.70 35.57 18.11
N TYR A 388 -29.49 35.85 17.63
CA TYR A 388 -29.23 36.09 16.22
C TYR A 388 -27.81 35.65 15.87
N ILE A 389 -27.59 35.40 14.59
CA ILE A 389 -26.26 35.35 13.96
C ILE A 389 -26.14 36.43 12.90
N THR A 390 -24.93 36.87 12.65
CA THR A 390 -24.52 37.65 11.50
C THR A 390 -23.67 36.75 10.61
N ILE A 391 -24.06 36.59 9.36
CA ILE A 391 -23.29 35.90 8.32
C ILE A 391 -22.63 37.00 7.50
N TYR A 392 -21.31 37.03 7.47
CA TYR A 392 -20.52 38.03 6.77
C TYR A 392 -19.69 37.36 5.67
N ASN A 393 -19.65 37.99 4.49
CA ASN A 393 -18.67 37.72 3.45
C ASN A 393 -18.47 39.00 2.61
N PRO A 394 -17.24 39.50 2.44
CA PRO A 394 -16.95 40.73 1.70
C PRO A 394 -17.43 40.66 0.24
N GLN A 395 -17.45 39.47 -0.35
CA GLN A 395 -17.83 39.23 -1.73
C GLN A 395 -19.34 39.32 -1.99
N PHE A 396 -20.20 39.20 -0.96
CA PHE A 396 -21.66 39.31 -1.13
C PHE A 396 -22.07 40.63 -1.80
N SER A 397 -21.32 41.70 -1.54
CA SER A 397 -21.55 43.02 -2.15
C SER A 397 -21.41 43.04 -3.67
N SER A 398 -20.67 42.10 -4.24
CA SER A 398 -20.38 41.98 -5.68
C SER A 398 -21.29 40.99 -6.41
N LEU A 399 -22.10 40.23 -5.69
CA LEU A 399 -22.96 39.17 -6.21
C LEU A 399 -24.42 39.63 -6.34
N LYS A 400 -25.13 39.08 -7.34
CA LYS A 400 -26.57 39.28 -7.54
C LYS A 400 -27.32 38.02 -7.11
N ASN A 401 -28.48 38.17 -6.46
CA ASN A 401 -29.37 37.08 -6.07
C ASN A 401 -28.71 35.99 -5.22
N VAL A 402 -28.06 36.38 -4.11
CA VAL A 402 -27.52 35.40 -3.16
C VAL A 402 -28.62 34.97 -2.19
N THR A 403 -28.87 33.67 -2.13
CA THR A 403 -29.82 33.06 -1.20
C THR A 403 -29.08 32.20 -0.19
N GLY A 404 -29.71 31.87 0.92
CA GLY A 404 -29.15 30.95 1.89
C GLY A 404 -30.20 30.15 2.65
N MET A 405 -29.75 29.07 3.27
CA MET A 405 -30.55 28.09 4.00
C MET A 405 -29.93 27.85 5.37
N LEU A 406 -30.78 27.73 6.39
CA LEU A 406 -30.43 27.23 7.71
C LEU A 406 -30.81 25.75 7.78
N LEU A 407 -29.84 24.89 8.08
CA LEU A 407 -30.01 23.44 8.11
C LEU A 407 -29.72 22.89 9.51
N ASP A 408 -30.41 21.82 9.90
CA ASP A 408 -30.05 21.03 11.08
C ASP A 408 -28.97 19.97 10.79
N LEU A 409 -28.58 19.19 11.80
CA LEU A 409 -27.58 18.11 11.68
C LEU A 409 -27.98 16.98 10.72
N SER A 410 -29.28 16.83 10.42
CA SER A 410 -29.78 15.84 9.46
C SER A 410 -29.84 16.37 8.02
N GLY A 411 -29.48 17.66 7.82
CA GLY A 411 -29.60 18.34 6.53
C GLY A 411 -31.01 18.88 6.24
N GLN A 412 -31.93 18.84 7.20
CA GLN A 412 -33.27 19.40 7.01
C GLN A 412 -33.22 20.93 6.97
N CYS A 413 -33.81 21.53 5.93
CA CYS A 413 -33.96 22.98 5.84
C CYS A 413 -34.99 23.49 6.86
N LEU A 414 -34.53 24.35 7.77
CA LEU A 414 -35.32 25.00 8.79
C LEU A 414 -35.83 26.38 8.35
N SER A 415 -35.04 27.10 7.56
CA SER A 415 -35.45 28.39 6.98
C SER A 415 -34.59 28.80 5.79
N GLU A 416 -35.17 29.62 4.91
CA GLU A 416 -34.47 30.26 3.79
C GLU A 416 -34.38 31.77 4.02
N PHE A 417 -33.32 32.39 3.52
CA PHE A 417 -33.11 33.83 3.62
C PHE A 417 -32.43 34.38 2.37
N ASN A 418 -32.62 35.67 2.13
CA ASN A 418 -31.98 36.40 1.03
C ASN A 418 -30.91 37.33 1.58
N ILE A 419 -29.79 37.45 0.88
CA ILE A 419 -28.79 38.48 1.17
C ILE A 419 -29.09 39.68 0.26
N PRO A 420 -29.42 40.85 0.83
CA PRO A 420 -29.71 42.02 0.03
C PRO A 420 -28.52 42.39 -0.87
N ALA A 421 -28.82 42.79 -2.12
CA ALA A 421 -27.79 43.23 -3.04
C ALA A 421 -26.93 44.34 -2.41
N PHE A 422 -25.62 44.31 -2.68
CA PHE A 422 -24.64 45.30 -2.21
C PHE A 422 -24.38 45.31 -0.69
N GLN A 423 -24.85 44.31 0.07
CA GLN A 423 -24.46 44.11 1.46
C GLN A 423 -23.41 43.02 1.59
N SER A 424 -22.43 43.21 2.48
CA SER A 424 -21.41 42.21 2.82
C SER A 424 -21.82 41.30 3.97
N PHE A 425 -23.04 41.45 4.50
CA PHE A 425 -23.55 40.62 5.60
C PHE A 425 -25.06 40.51 5.59
N VAL A 426 -25.58 39.50 6.29
CA VAL A 426 -26.99 39.34 6.64
C VAL A 426 -27.11 38.95 8.11
N LYS A 427 -28.15 39.45 8.78
CA LYS A 427 -28.45 39.11 10.17
C LYS A 427 -29.69 38.22 10.24
N LEU A 428 -29.57 37.05 10.85
CA LEU A 428 -30.65 36.07 11.00
C LEU A 428 -31.05 35.93 12.45
N HIS A 429 -32.36 35.93 12.71
CA HIS A 429 -32.92 35.64 14.03
C HIS A 429 -33.05 34.13 14.23
N ILE A 430 -32.49 33.63 15.33
CA ILE A 430 -32.43 32.20 15.66
C ILE A 430 -33.07 31.89 17.02
N SER A 431 -33.81 32.82 17.61
CA SER A 431 -34.44 32.60 18.93
C SER A 431 -35.44 31.45 18.95
N ASN A 432 -35.94 31.04 17.78
CA ASN A 432 -36.97 30.01 17.63
C ASN A 432 -36.43 28.60 17.37
N ILE A 433 -35.10 28.42 17.22
CA ILE A 433 -34.50 27.09 17.03
C ILE A 433 -33.94 26.55 18.36
N PRO A 434 -34.05 25.24 18.61
CA PRO A 434 -33.50 24.59 19.81
C PRO A 434 -31.98 24.78 19.96
N HIS A 435 -31.45 24.47 21.14
CA HIS A 435 -30.00 24.45 21.35
C HIS A 435 -29.40 23.30 20.55
N GLY A 436 -28.29 23.54 19.88
CA GLY A 436 -27.68 22.55 18.99
C GLY A 436 -26.70 23.15 17.99
N THR A 437 -26.16 22.29 17.15
CA THR A 437 -25.29 22.66 16.03
C THR A 437 -26.12 22.77 14.76
N TYR A 438 -25.89 23.82 13.99
CA TYR A 438 -26.62 24.10 12.75
C TYR A 438 -25.65 24.51 11.65
N PHE A 439 -26.07 24.30 10.41
CA PHE A 439 -25.32 24.71 9.22
C PHE A 439 -26.02 25.85 8.50
N ILE A 440 -25.23 26.72 7.90
CA ILE A 440 -25.67 27.76 6.98
C ILE A 440 -25.12 27.41 5.60
N GLN A 441 -26.00 27.21 4.64
CA GLN A 441 -25.64 27.05 3.24
C GLN A 441 -25.99 28.33 2.48
N ILE A 442 -25.08 28.84 1.66
CA ILE A 442 -25.28 30.00 0.78
C ILE A 442 -25.19 29.53 -0.66
N ASN A 443 -26.18 29.93 -1.47
CA ASN A 443 -26.27 29.61 -2.89
C ASN A 443 -26.07 30.89 -3.71
N SER A 444 -25.21 30.83 -4.73
CA SER A 444 -24.96 31.93 -5.65
C SER A 444 -25.10 31.51 -7.11
N ASN A 445 -25.32 32.47 -8.02
CA ASN A 445 -25.49 32.22 -9.46
C ASN A 445 -24.23 31.66 -10.17
N LYS A 446 -23.12 31.44 -9.46
CA LYS A 446 -21.89 30.86 -10.00
C LYS A 446 -21.76 29.34 -9.76
N GLU A 447 -22.83 28.68 -9.31
CA GLU A 447 -22.82 27.27 -8.89
C GLU A 447 -21.96 26.96 -7.66
N ASP A 448 -21.49 28.00 -6.95
CA ASP A 448 -20.81 27.85 -5.66
C ASP A 448 -21.84 27.70 -4.52
N HIS A 449 -21.76 26.57 -3.80
CA HIS A 449 -22.43 26.36 -2.51
C HIS A 449 -21.42 26.61 -1.37
N LEU A 450 -21.64 27.63 -0.54
CA LEU A 450 -20.80 27.89 0.63
C LEU A 450 -21.48 27.37 1.89
N ILE A 451 -20.78 26.57 2.70
CA ILE A 451 -21.31 26.06 3.97
C ILE A 451 -20.44 26.50 5.15
N THR A 452 -21.10 26.80 6.27
CA THR A 452 -20.44 27.09 7.55
C THR A 452 -21.33 26.65 8.72
N LYS A 453 -20.75 26.46 9.90
CA LYS A 453 -21.45 25.95 11.09
C LYS A 453 -21.49 26.97 12.23
N PHE A 454 -22.54 26.93 13.04
CA PHE A 454 -22.61 27.65 14.31
C PHE A 454 -23.32 26.85 15.40
N VAL A 455 -23.07 27.23 16.66
CA VAL A 455 -23.70 26.61 17.84
C VAL A 455 -24.74 27.57 18.42
N LYS A 456 -25.99 27.12 18.55
CA LYS A 456 -27.06 27.80 19.29
C LYS A 456 -26.99 27.42 20.77
N GLN A 457 -26.87 28.43 21.63
CA GLN A 457 -26.91 28.32 23.10
C GLN A 457 -28.18 28.88 23.70
#